data_AF-A0A3S0THR3-F1
#
_entry.id   AF-A0A3S0THR3-F1
#
_cell.length_a   1.000
_cell.length_b   1.000
_cell.length_c   1.000
_cell.angle_alpha   90.00
_cell.angle_beta   90.00
_cell.angle_gamma   90.00
#
_symmetry.space_group_name_H-M   'P 1'
#
loop_
_entity.id
_entity.type
_entity.pdbx_description
1 polymer ?
#
loop_
_entity_poly.entity_id
_entity_poly.type
_entity_poly.pdbx_seq_one_letter_code
_entity_poly.pdbx_strand_id
1 'polypeptide(L)'
;MVQMPLAHATDTVTYEVVSDSISLMNVEYVDQTGRKLLRDVPLPWRLDIPLDNADGPTGRGAQVRADWRPTAGSGRWVVVSIYSDGKLLCKSAIDVGNATCYGNTPYIN
;
A
#
# COMPACT_ATOMS: atom_id res chain seq x y z
N MET A 1 33.33 -15.41 18.24
CA MET A 1 33.06 -14.83 16.91
C MET A 1 31.98 -13.80 17.10
N VAL A 2 32.23 -12.53 16.79
CA VAL A 2 31.23 -11.46 16.92
C VAL A 2 30.42 -11.46 15.63
N GLN A 3 29.18 -11.94 15.70
CA GLN A 3 28.24 -11.86 14.59
C GLN A 3 27.77 -10.41 14.51
N MET A 4 28.31 -9.64 13.56
CA MET A 4 27.79 -8.33 13.24
C MET A 4 26.34 -8.53 12.77
N PRO A 5 25.35 -7.79 13.33
CA PRO A 5 24.01 -7.83 12.77
C PRO A 5 24.12 -7.43 11.30
N LEU A 6 23.59 -8.24 10.39
CA LEU A 6 23.31 -7.76 9.05
C LEU A 6 22.36 -6.58 9.24
N ALA A 7 22.84 -5.37 8.98
CA ALA A 7 21.98 -4.23 8.74
C ALA A 7 21.25 -4.54 7.43
N HIS A 8 20.08 -5.16 7.52
CA HIS A 8 19.14 -5.12 6.42
C HIS A 8 18.84 -3.64 6.20
N ALA A 9 19.17 -3.12 5.02
CA ALA A 9 18.74 -1.79 4.64
C ALA A 9 17.22 -1.81 4.67
N THR A 10 16.63 -1.11 5.63
CA THR A 10 15.19 -0.99 5.74
C THR A 10 14.73 -0.04 4.65
N ASP A 11 13.93 -0.55 3.71
CA ASP A 11 13.36 0.24 2.62
C ASP A 11 12.36 1.23 3.21
N THR A 12 12.32 2.46 2.71
CA THR A 12 11.22 3.37 3.02
C THR A 12 10.09 3.12 2.03
N VAL A 13 9.00 2.54 2.52
CA VAL A 13 7.80 2.26 1.73
C VAL A 13 6.79 3.38 1.92
N THR A 14 6.34 3.95 0.81
CA THR A 14 5.19 4.86 0.78
C THR A 14 3.96 4.08 0.30
N TYR A 15 2.93 4.05 1.13
CA TYR A 15 1.58 3.71 0.70
C TYR A 15 0.80 4.98 0.38
N GLU A 16 0.11 4.99 -0.75
CA GLU A 16 -0.71 6.12 -1.18
C GLU A 16 -2.05 5.65 -1.73
N VAL A 17 -3.11 6.29 -1.29
CA VAL A 17 -4.48 6.07 -1.76
C VAL A 17 -5.12 7.41 -2.08
N VAL A 18 -5.59 7.57 -3.31
CA VAL A 18 -6.23 8.82 -3.78
C VAL A 18 -7.53 8.54 -4.51
N SER A 19 -8.47 9.48 -4.41
CA SER A 19 -9.73 9.49 -5.13
C SER A 19 -10.27 10.90 -5.18
N ASP A 20 -10.88 11.29 -6.30
CA ASP A 20 -11.55 12.59 -6.44
C ASP A 20 -13.01 12.55 -5.96
N SER A 21 -13.56 11.36 -5.72
CA SER A 21 -15.00 11.16 -5.45
C SER A 21 -15.31 10.38 -4.18
N ILE A 22 -14.34 9.65 -3.64
CA ILE A 22 -14.46 8.93 -2.37
C ILE A 22 -13.71 9.71 -1.31
N SER A 23 -14.42 10.17 -0.27
CA SER A 23 -13.84 10.97 0.80
C SER A 23 -13.35 10.14 1.99
N LEU A 24 -13.95 8.97 2.23
CA LEU A 24 -13.67 8.08 3.35
C LEU A 24 -13.67 6.62 2.89
N MET A 25 -12.71 5.83 3.37
CA MET A 25 -12.67 4.39 3.12
C MET A 25 -11.86 3.61 4.17
N ASN A 26 -11.99 2.29 4.15
CA ASN A 26 -11.12 1.44 4.96
C ASN A 26 -9.82 1.17 4.19
N VAL A 27 -8.69 1.24 4.89
CA VAL A 27 -7.37 0.95 4.33
C VAL A 27 -6.70 -0.12 5.18
N GLU A 28 -6.26 -1.21 4.55
CA GLU A 28 -5.35 -2.17 5.17
C GLU A 28 -3.96 -2.01 4.57
N TYR A 29 -2.94 -2.11 5.41
CA TYR A 29 -1.54 -2.10 4.97
C TYR A 29 -0.69 -3.03 5.82
N VAL A 30 0.54 -3.33 5.37
CA VAL A 30 1.52 -4.10 6.14
C VAL A 30 2.63 -3.19 6.62
N ASP A 31 2.97 -3.26 7.92
CA ASP A 31 4.17 -2.70 8.51
C ASP A 31 5.07 -3.80 9.10
N GLN A 32 6.17 -3.42 9.77
CA GLN A 32 7.10 -4.35 10.40
C GLN A 32 6.47 -5.27 11.46
N THR A 33 5.32 -4.89 12.02
CA THR A 33 4.58 -5.65 13.02
C THR A 33 3.43 -6.47 12.42
N GLY A 34 3.22 -6.39 11.10
CA GLY A 34 2.23 -7.15 10.36
C GLY A 34 1.12 -6.28 9.77
N ARG A 35 -0.04 -6.90 9.50
CA ARG A 35 -1.17 -6.22 8.85
C ARG A 35 -1.90 -5.29 9.82
N LYS A 36 -2.17 -4.07 9.36
CA LYS A 36 -2.98 -3.06 10.03
C LYS A 36 -4.25 -2.79 9.26
N LEU A 37 -5.32 -2.46 9.97
CA LEU A 37 -6.58 -1.99 9.42
C LEU A 37 -6.87 -0.61 10.00
N LEU A 38 -7.03 0.36 9.12
CA LEU A 38 -7.56 1.68 9.41
C LEU A 38 -8.97 1.78 8.85
N ARG A 39 -9.89 2.32 9.65
CA ARG A 39 -11.28 2.52 9.27
C ARG A 39 -11.57 3.99 9.04
N ASP A 40 -12.47 4.26 8.10
CA ASP A 40 -12.96 5.60 7.79
C ASP A 40 -11.84 6.64 7.61
N VAL A 41 -10.83 6.25 6.83
CA VAL A 41 -9.65 7.06 6.54
C VAL A 41 -10.00 8.15 5.53
N PRO A 42 -9.71 9.43 5.81
CA PRO A 42 -9.94 10.52 4.87
C PRO A 42 -8.96 10.45 3.69
N LEU A 43 -9.45 10.75 2.48
CA LEU A 43 -8.62 10.84 1.28
C LEU A 43 -8.28 12.30 0.91
N PRO A 44 -7.08 12.57 0.32
CA PRO A 44 -6.03 11.60 0.01
C PRO A 44 -5.32 11.10 1.26
N TRP A 45 -4.95 9.82 1.28
CA TRP A 45 -4.20 9.21 2.37
C TRP A 45 -2.82 8.78 1.89
N ARG A 46 -1.81 9.09 2.70
CA ARG A 46 -0.41 8.73 2.46
C ARG A 46 0.25 8.34 3.77
N LEU A 47 1.08 7.30 3.73
CA LEU A 47 1.83 6.81 4.87
C LEU A 47 3.20 6.32 4.43
N ASP A 48 4.24 6.85 5.07
CA ASP A 48 5.62 6.40 4.90
C ASP A 48 6.01 5.53 6.10
N ILE A 49 6.50 4.32 5.84
CA ILE A 49 6.95 3.39 6.88
C ILE A 49 8.24 2.65 6.49
N PRO A 50 9.05 2.27 7.48
CA PRO A 50 10.11 1.28 7.28
C PRO A 50 9.53 -0.10 6.96
N LEU A 51 10.12 -0.82 6.01
CA LEU A 51 9.88 -2.24 5.76
C LEU A 51 11.19 -2.96 5.43
N ASP A 52 11.39 -4.18 5.94
CA ASP A 52 12.67 -4.89 5.75
C ASP A 52 12.86 -5.44 4.32
N ASN A 53 11.77 -5.61 3.57
CA ASN A 53 11.79 -6.11 2.20
C ASN A 53 10.48 -5.73 1.48
N ALA A 54 10.46 -4.55 0.85
CA ALA A 54 9.26 -4.05 0.18
C ALA A 54 8.77 -4.97 -0.96
N ASP A 55 9.70 -5.50 -1.74
CA ASP A 55 9.46 -6.37 -2.92
C ASP A 55 9.33 -7.86 -2.56
N GLY A 56 9.31 -8.16 -1.25
CA GLY A 56 9.28 -9.52 -0.72
C GLY A 56 7.95 -10.25 -0.92
N PRO A 57 7.91 -11.57 -0.62
CA PRO A 57 6.70 -12.36 -0.76
C PRO A 57 5.54 -11.80 0.09
N THR A 58 4.32 -12.01 -0.40
CA THR A 58 3.08 -11.61 0.27
C THR A 58 3.02 -12.13 1.70
N GLY A 59 2.88 -11.22 2.66
CA GLY A 59 2.89 -11.48 4.10
C GLY A 59 3.82 -10.52 4.82
N ARG A 60 5.11 -10.51 4.43
CA ARG A 60 6.12 -9.56 4.91
C ARG A 60 6.44 -8.45 3.91
N GLY A 61 6.16 -8.67 2.63
CA GLY A 61 6.29 -7.66 1.60
C GLY A 61 5.23 -6.56 1.66
N ALA A 62 5.55 -5.43 1.03
CA ALA A 62 4.70 -4.24 1.01
C ALA A 62 3.32 -4.57 0.42
N GLN A 63 2.28 -4.14 1.10
CA GLN A 63 0.89 -4.46 0.76
C GLN A 63 0.00 -3.31 1.21
N VAL A 64 -0.90 -2.90 0.33
CA VAL A 64 -1.98 -1.96 0.67
C VAL A 64 -3.25 -2.38 -0.03
N ARG A 65 -4.37 -2.29 0.69
CA ARG A 65 -5.71 -2.58 0.22
C ARG A 65 -6.64 -1.44 0.61
N ALA A 66 -7.38 -0.92 -0.36
CA ALA A 66 -8.44 0.05 -0.17
C ALA A 66 -9.80 -0.63 -0.34
N ASP A 67 -10.75 -0.36 0.55
CA ASP A 67 -12.12 -0.89 0.52
C ASP A 67 -13.16 0.21 0.69
N TRP A 68 -13.93 0.43 -0.36
CA TRP A 68 -15.00 1.42 -0.44
C TRP A 68 -16.28 0.83 -1.05
N ARG A 69 -16.46 -0.50 -0.95
CA ARG A 69 -17.63 -1.20 -1.51
C ARG A 69 -18.98 -0.53 -1.23
N PRO A 70 -19.27 0.03 -0.04
CA PRO A 70 -20.54 0.69 0.23
C PRO A 70 -20.82 1.93 -0.64
N THR A 71 -19.78 2.59 -1.14
CA THR A 71 -19.87 3.83 -1.92
C THR A 71 -19.34 3.69 -3.35
N ALA A 72 -18.99 2.46 -3.75
CA ALA A 72 -18.51 2.14 -5.09
C ALA A 72 -19.57 2.44 -6.17
N GLY A 73 -19.11 2.70 -7.39
CA GLY A 73 -19.98 3.04 -8.51
C GLY A 73 -19.17 3.49 -9.72
N SER A 74 -19.79 3.45 -10.90
CA SER A 74 -19.13 3.84 -12.14
C SER A 74 -18.56 5.25 -12.05
N GLY A 75 -17.29 5.40 -12.42
CA GLY A 75 -16.59 6.68 -12.38
C GLY A 75 -16.06 7.07 -11.00
N ARG A 76 -16.30 6.26 -9.95
CA ARG A 76 -15.77 6.49 -8.60
C ARG A 76 -14.45 5.77 -8.40
N TRP A 77 -13.46 6.25 -9.15
CA TRP A 77 -12.12 5.68 -9.18
C TRP A 77 -11.37 5.88 -7.87
N VAL A 78 -10.65 4.84 -7.48
CA VAL A 78 -9.65 4.89 -6.42
C VAL A 78 -8.35 4.40 -7.02
N VAL A 79 -7.28 5.17 -6.78
CA VAL A 79 -5.93 4.81 -7.18
C VAL A 79 -5.15 4.44 -5.92
N VAL A 80 -4.56 3.25 -5.94
CA VAL A 80 -3.70 2.74 -4.88
C VAL A 80 -2.31 2.57 -5.43
N SER A 81 -1.30 3.10 -4.74
CA SER A 81 0.10 3.05 -5.15
C SER A 81 1.00 2.61 -4.00
N ILE A 82 2.05 1.85 -4.33
CA ILE A 82 3.17 1.52 -3.44
C ILE A 82 4.44 2.07 -4.08
N TYR A 83 5.21 2.83 -3.31
CA TYR A 83 6.56 3.24 -3.67
C TYR A 83 7.56 2.67 -2.67
N SER A 84 8.76 2.34 -3.12
CA SER A 84 9.91 2.00 -2.28
C SER A 84 11.09 2.86 -2.72
N ASP A 85 11.64 3.64 -1.79
CA ASP A 85 12.73 4.59 -2.05
C ASP A 85 12.46 5.51 -3.27
N GLY A 86 11.21 5.93 -3.42
CA GLY A 86 10.74 6.78 -4.52
C GLY A 86 10.45 6.06 -5.84
N LYS A 87 10.77 4.77 -5.97
CA LYS A 87 10.43 3.93 -7.12
C LYS A 87 9.02 3.37 -6.98
N LEU A 88 8.19 3.52 -8.01
CA LEU A 88 6.87 2.89 -8.06
C LEU A 88 7.01 1.37 -8.19
N LEU A 89 6.43 0.64 -7.22
CA LEU A 89 6.40 -0.81 -7.21
C LEU A 89 5.09 -1.35 -7.80
N CYS A 90 3.97 -0.78 -7.38
CA CYS A 90 2.63 -1.15 -7.83
C CYS A 90 1.74 0.08 -7.93
N LYS A 91 0.89 0.11 -8.95
CA LYS A 91 -0.21 1.07 -9.09
C LYS A 91 -1.44 0.37 -9.63
N SER A 92 -2.59 0.58 -8.99
CA SER A 92 -3.88 0.05 -9.42
C SER A 92 -4.93 1.16 -9.37
N ALA A 93 -5.72 1.30 -10.44
CA ALA A 93 -6.80 2.27 -10.54
C ALA A 93 -8.07 1.54 -10.97
N ILE A 94 -9.08 1.49 -10.09
CA ILE A 94 -10.35 0.78 -10.33
C ILE A 94 -11.51 1.50 -9.63
N ASP A 95 -12.74 1.21 -10.04
CA ASP A 95 -13.97 1.82 -9.50
C ASP A 95 -14.95 0.80 -8.87
N VAL A 96 -14.53 -0.46 -8.74
CA VAL A 96 -15.38 -1.60 -8.30
C VAL A 96 -15.46 -1.81 -6.77
N GLY A 97 -14.85 -0.93 -5.97
CA GLY A 97 -15.01 -0.93 -4.50
C GLY A 97 -13.90 -1.60 -3.70
N ASN A 98 -12.93 -2.28 -4.33
CA ASN A 98 -11.84 -2.93 -3.62
C ASN A 98 -10.57 -3.04 -4.48
N ALA A 99 -9.53 -2.28 -4.12
CA ALA A 99 -8.24 -2.29 -4.80
C ALA A 99 -7.18 -2.86 -3.87
N THR A 100 -6.32 -3.73 -4.39
CA THR A 100 -5.14 -4.23 -3.66
C THR A 100 -3.90 -4.07 -4.52
N CYS A 101 -2.82 -3.61 -3.91
CA CYS A 101 -1.49 -3.57 -4.49
C CYS A 101 -0.52 -4.38 -3.62
N TYR A 102 0.43 -5.03 -4.27
CA TYR A 102 1.51 -5.79 -3.64
C TYR A 102 2.83 -5.29 -4.21
N GLY A 103 3.84 -5.05 -3.36
CA GLY A 103 5.15 -4.55 -3.79
C GLY A 103 5.89 -5.52 -4.72
N ASN A 104 5.63 -6.82 -4.58
CA ASN A 104 6.23 -7.86 -5.41
C ASN A 104 5.50 -8.09 -6.75
N THR A 105 4.40 -7.38 -7.03
CA THR A 105 3.74 -7.42 -8.33
C THR A 105 4.43 -6.40 -9.23
N PRO A 106 5.11 -6.82 -10.32
CA PRO A 106 5.81 -5.88 -11.18
C PRO A 106 4.82 -4.88 -11.78
N TYR A 107 5.08 -3.59 -11.60
CA TYR A 107 4.45 -2.57 -12.42
C TYR A 107 5.02 -2.65 -13.84
N ILE A 108 4.21 -3.17 -14.77
CA ILE A 108 4.51 -3.17 -16.20
C ILE A 108 3.84 -1.92 -16.78
N ASN A 109 4.66 -1.00 -17.29
CA ASN A 109 4.22 0.25 -17.91
C ASN A 109 3.69 0.02 -19.33
#